data_AF-A0A968LR98-F1
#
_entry.id   AF-A0A968LR98-F1
#
_cell.length_a   1.000
_cell.length_b   1.000
_cell.length_c   1.000
_cell.angle_alpha   90.00
_cell.angle_beta   90.00
_cell.angle_gamma   90.00
#
_symmetry.space_group_name_H-M   'P 1'
#
loop_
_entity.id
_entity.type
_entity.pdbx_description
1 polymer ?
#
loop_
_entity_poly.entity_id
_entity_poly.type
_entity_poly.pdbx_seq_one_letter_code
_entity_poly.pdbx_strand_id
1 'polypeptide(L)'
;MQDPEQMIDRFSRRIYLKDRVGSAYIAPIRESNRILRSIMEYLVETSPNNSSEDWARSFLKSFLGAHKIYRLLVKSVSYEFLINLYLVYLKICQELFFNYLQSVCWHAAIKINQMFRSSNNIDLHYSIEDCFTIACISIYQPTKIFKGFDFQDRSSLEGYAFNTLKRVIKNQIAKELKSKSIKLSDNGLLRNLDKKELENILKVNQYSRHEIELYSLVLQSFKELFEELYPATSSDGTRSKKPQTTPLDDRQLSQIAKRYNQQIKRLGIQSK
;
A
#
# COMPACT_ATOMS: atom_id res chain seq x y z
N MET A 1 -38.86 -1.15 3.19
CA MET A 1 -38.12 -0.06 3.86
C MET A 1 -37.01 -0.69 4.67
N GLN A 2 -35.79 -0.17 4.55
CA GLN A 2 -34.67 -0.62 5.39
C GLN A 2 -34.89 -0.06 6.79
N ASP A 3 -34.66 -0.86 7.82
CA ASP A 3 -34.77 -0.46 9.22
C ASP A 3 -33.82 0.74 9.51
N PRO A 4 -34.33 1.88 10.01
CA PRO A 4 -33.52 3.06 10.34
C PRO A 4 -32.32 2.71 11.22
N GLU A 5 -32.50 1.80 12.16
CA GLU A 5 -31.45 1.37 13.09
C GLU A 5 -30.33 0.63 12.35
N GLN A 6 -30.67 -0.25 11.40
CA GLN A 6 -29.69 -0.91 10.55
C GLN A 6 -28.94 0.07 9.65
N MET A 7 -29.59 1.13 9.18
CA MET A 7 -28.94 2.16 8.38
C MET A 7 -27.92 2.94 9.21
N ILE A 8 -28.33 3.46 10.36
CA ILE A 8 -27.45 4.19 11.29
C ILE A 8 -26.23 3.34 11.62
N ASP A 9 -26.46 2.06 11.91
CA ASP A 9 -25.43 1.11 12.28
C ASP A 9 -24.35 0.93 11.20
N ARG A 10 -24.74 0.88 9.93
CA ARG A 10 -23.80 0.71 8.80
C ARG A 10 -22.82 1.87 8.68
N PHE A 11 -23.24 3.07 9.05
CA PHE A 11 -22.41 4.27 8.94
C PHE A 11 -21.68 4.63 10.24
N SER A 12 -22.14 4.14 11.39
CA SER A 12 -21.54 4.45 12.70
C SER A 12 -20.61 3.37 13.22
N ARG A 13 -20.75 2.11 12.79
CA ARG A 13 -19.91 1.00 13.27
C ARG A 13 -18.59 0.92 12.52
N ARG A 14 -17.51 0.88 13.30
CA ARG A 14 -16.17 0.53 12.85
C ARG A 14 -15.87 -0.93 13.11
N ILE A 15 -15.15 -1.54 12.19
CA ILE A 15 -14.55 -2.85 12.29
C ILE A 15 -13.06 -2.66 12.62
N TYR A 16 -12.59 -3.26 13.70
CA TYR A 16 -11.16 -3.40 13.96
C TYR A 16 -10.84 -4.83 14.34
N LEU A 17 -9.56 -5.17 14.20
CA LEU A 17 -9.05 -6.50 14.44
C LEU A 17 -8.44 -6.54 15.83
N LYS A 18 -8.82 -7.53 16.63
CA LYS A 18 -8.26 -7.74 17.97
C LYS A 18 -7.88 -9.20 18.16
N ASP A 19 -6.74 -9.40 18.79
CA ASP A 19 -6.32 -10.71 19.27
C ASP A 19 -7.32 -11.19 20.32
N ARG A 20 -7.89 -12.37 20.10
CA ARG A 20 -8.59 -13.07 21.18
C ARG A 20 -7.55 -13.70 22.09
N VAL A 21 -7.51 -13.27 23.34
CA VAL A 21 -6.66 -13.87 24.38
C VAL A 21 -6.88 -15.39 24.39
N GLY A 22 -5.83 -16.15 24.09
CA GLY A 22 -5.84 -17.63 24.11
C GLY A 22 -6.14 -18.32 22.77
N SER A 23 -6.35 -17.60 21.66
CA SER A 23 -6.45 -18.21 20.32
C SER A 23 -5.55 -17.49 19.32
N ALA A 24 -4.86 -18.23 18.44
CA ALA A 24 -4.13 -17.68 17.29
C ALA A 24 -5.05 -17.11 16.18
N TYR A 25 -6.26 -16.67 16.56
CA TYR A 25 -7.32 -16.21 15.67
C TYR A 25 -7.67 -14.77 16.00
N ILE A 26 -7.52 -13.90 15.01
CA ILE A 26 -7.90 -12.50 15.07
C ILE A 26 -9.36 -12.38 14.68
N ALA A 27 -10.17 -11.76 15.55
CA ALA A 27 -11.59 -11.58 15.33
C ALA A 27 -11.92 -10.13 14.94
N PRO A 28 -12.83 -9.91 13.97
CA PRO A 28 -13.36 -8.58 13.71
C PRO A 28 -14.29 -8.17 14.85
N ILE A 29 -13.96 -7.08 15.52
CA ILE A 29 -14.82 -6.43 16.53
C ILE A 29 -15.54 -5.27 15.86
N ARG A 30 -16.83 -5.15 16.16
CA ARG A 30 -17.67 -4.06 15.69
C ARG A 30 -17.98 -3.12 16.85
N GLU A 31 -17.61 -1.85 16.71
CA GLU A 31 -17.85 -0.84 17.73
C GLU A 31 -18.51 0.39 17.12
N SER A 32 -19.56 0.90 17.76
CA SER A 32 -20.27 2.08 17.28
C SER A 32 -19.57 3.36 17.75
N ASN A 33 -19.28 4.25 16.81
CA ASN A 33 -18.83 5.60 17.11
C ASN A 33 -20.06 6.46 17.49
N ARG A 34 -20.08 6.98 18.73
CA ARG A 34 -21.21 7.78 19.24
C ARG A 34 -21.48 9.04 18.41
N ILE A 35 -20.43 9.74 17.97
CA ILE A 35 -20.56 10.99 17.21
C ILE A 35 -21.17 10.70 15.83
N LEU A 36 -20.61 9.72 15.11
CA LEU A 36 -21.11 9.34 13.79
C LEU A 36 -22.55 8.80 13.85
N ARG A 37 -22.87 8.09 14.94
CA ARG A 37 -24.23 7.61 15.21
C ARG A 37 -25.21 8.76 15.35
N SER A 38 -24.94 9.75 16.21
CA SER A 38 -25.83 10.91 16.40
C SER A 38 -25.98 11.74 15.13
N ILE A 39 -24.92 11.86 14.32
CA ILE A 39 -25.01 12.52 13.01
C ILE A 39 -25.95 11.75 12.08
N MET A 40 -25.85 10.42 12.01
CA MET A 40 -26.76 9.64 11.16
C MET A 40 -28.19 9.62 11.67
N GLU A 41 -28.41 9.58 12.99
CA GLU A 41 -29.75 9.71 13.58
C GLU A 41 -30.42 11.01 13.06
N TYR A 42 -29.72 12.14 13.15
CA TYR A 42 -30.20 13.42 12.61
C TYR A 42 -30.44 13.39 11.09
N LEU A 43 -29.54 12.78 10.31
CA LEU A 43 -29.70 12.70 8.86
C LEU A 43 -30.89 11.81 8.44
N VAL A 44 -31.10 10.69 9.13
CA VAL A 44 -32.22 9.78 8.87
C VAL A 44 -33.55 10.41 9.27
N GLU A 45 -33.60 11.14 10.39
CA GLU A 45 -34.79 11.89 10.80
C GLU A 45 -35.17 12.99 9.80
N THR A 46 -34.19 13.72 9.28
CA THR A 46 -34.42 14.82 8.33
C THR A 46 -34.71 14.35 6.90
N SER A 47 -34.39 13.10 6.55
CA SER A 47 -34.64 12.54 5.22
C SER A 47 -34.94 11.04 5.30
N PRO A 48 -36.13 10.64 5.80
CA PRO A 48 -36.46 9.26 6.13
C PRO A 48 -36.63 8.34 4.90
N ASN A 49 -36.78 8.92 3.71
CA ASN A 49 -36.98 8.16 2.47
C ASN A 49 -35.67 7.70 1.82
N ASN A 50 -34.52 8.21 2.26
CA ASN A 50 -33.22 7.86 1.67
C ASN A 50 -32.78 6.47 2.14
N SER A 51 -32.36 5.61 1.23
CA SER A 51 -31.72 4.33 1.57
C SER A 51 -30.27 4.52 2.03
N SER A 52 -29.65 3.47 2.59
CA SER A 52 -28.20 3.52 2.87
C SER A 52 -27.37 3.76 1.61
N GLU A 53 -27.80 3.21 0.47
CA GLU A 53 -27.12 3.40 -0.80
C GLU A 53 -27.21 4.87 -1.27
N ASP A 54 -28.35 5.53 -1.06
CA ASP A 54 -28.55 6.95 -1.41
C ASP A 54 -27.62 7.85 -0.60
N TRP A 55 -27.51 7.61 0.71
CA TRP A 55 -26.57 8.31 1.59
C TRP A 55 -25.12 8.08 1.16
N ALA A 56 -24.73 6.83 0.91
CA ALA A 56 -23.38 6.51 0.45
C ALA A 56 -23.04 7.21 -0.87
N ARG A 57 -23.98 7.24 -1.83
CA ARG A 57 -23.83 7.96 -3.09
C ARG A 57 -23.74 9.47 -2.90
N SER A 58 -24.52 10.03 -1.96
CA SER A 58 -24.47 11.45 -1.61
C SER A 58 -23.10 11.83 -1.05
N PHE A 59 -22.60 11.07 -0.07
CA PHE A 59 -21.25 11.28 0.47
C PHE A 59 -20.19 11.15 -0.63
N LEU A 60 -20.30 10.15 -1.51
CA LEU A 60 -19.43 9.97 -2.67
C LEU A 60 -19.39 11.19 -3.58
N LYS A 61 -20.54 11.77 -3.91
CA LYS A 61 -20.60 13.00 -4.70
C LYS A 61 -19.92 14.17 -3.99
N SER A 62 -20.10 14.32 -2.68
CA SER A 62 -19.53 15.42 -1.89
C SER A 62 -18.00 15.48 -2.00
N PHE A 63 -17.31 14.35 -1.92
CA PHE A 63 -15.84 14.35 -2.02
C PHE A 63 -15.29 14.29 -3.45
N LEU A 64 -16.01 13.72 -4.44
CA LEU A 64 -15.63 13.85 -5.84
C LEU A 64 -15.76 15.30 -6.35
N GLY A 65 -16.75 16.04 -5.85
CA GLY A 65 -16.98 17.46 -6.17
C GLY A 65 -16.17 18.45 -5.33
N ALA A 66 -15.50 17.99 -4.26
CA ALA A 66 -14.94 18.85 -3.23
C ALA A 66 -13.95 19.90 -3.74
N HIS A 67 -13.12 19.54 -4.72
CA HIS A 67 -12.13 20.47 -5.27
C HIS A 67 -12.78 21.71 -5.92
N LYS A 68 -13.95 21.56 -6.56
CA LYS A 68 -14.66 22.67 -7.19
C LYS A 68 -15.21 23.64 -6.14
N ILE A 69 -15.85 23.10 -5.10
CA ILE A 69 -16.45 23.90 -4.02
C ILE A 69 -15.37 24.61 -3.21
N TYR A 70 -14.30 23.90 -2.83
CA TYR A 70 -13.16 24.49 -2.15
C TYR A 70 -12.53 25.64 -2.95
N ARG A 71 -12.35 25.46 -4.27
CA ARG A 71 -11.83 26.52 -5.15
C ARG A 71 -12.74 27.75 -5.21
N LEU A 72 -14.06 27.58 -5.14
CA LEU A 72 -15.00 28.70 -5.07
C LEU A 72 -14.87 29.44 -3.74
N LEU A 73 -14.84 28.70 -2.62
CA LEU A 73 -14.74 29.27 -1.26
C LEU A 73 -13.44 30.05 -1.03
N VAL A 74 -12.31 29.55 -1.54
CA VAL A 74 -10.98 30.20 -1.37
C VAL A 74 -10.85 31.49 -2.20
N LYS A 75 -11.53 31.58 -3.36
CA LYS A 75 -11.48 32.77 -4.22
C LYS A 75 -12.23 33.96 -3.62
N SER A 76 -13.17 33.71 -2.73
CA SER A 76 -13.90 34.73 -2.00
C SER A 76 -13.15 35.11 -0.73
N VAL A 77 -12.68 36.36 -0.67
CA VAL A 77 -11.61 36.90 0.21
C VAL A 77 -11.89 36.84 1.73
N SER A 78 -12.98 36.23 2.22
CA SER A 78 -13.40 36.40 3.64
C SER A 78 -14.11 35.22 4.29
N TYR A 79 -13.85 33.98 3.87
CA TYR A 79 -14.61 32.80 4.34
C TYR A 79 -13.78 31.71 5.03
N GLU A 80 -12.79 32.08 5.85
CA GLU A 80 -11.98 31.10 6.60
C GLU A 80 -12.86 30.18 7.47
N PHE A 81 -13.86 30.73 8.15
CA PHE A 81 -14.82 29.94 8.93
C PHE A 81 -15.62 28.95 8.08
N LEU A 82 -16.12 29.35 6.90
CA LEU A 82 -16.87 28.44 6.01
C LEU A 82 -15.97 27.37 5.40
N ILE A 83 -14.71 27.71 5.09
CA ILE A 83 -13.72 26.73 4.63
C ILE A 83 -13.51 25.67 5.71
N ASN A 84 -13.29 26.08 6.96
CA ASN A 84 -13.12 25.15 8.07
C ASN A 84 -14.36 24.28 8.30
N LEU A 85 -15.56 24.87 8.29
CA LEU A 85 -16.82 24.13 8.40
C LEU A 85 -16.98 23.10 7.26
N TYR A 86 -16.63 23.49 6.03
CA TYR A 86 -16.68 22.60 4.87
C TYR A 86 -15.67 21.46 4.96
N LEU A 87 -14.45 21.71 5.43
CA LEU A 87 -13.45 20.66 5.66
C LEU A 87 -13.89 19.68 6.74
N VAL A 88 -14.50 20.16 7.82
CA VAL A 88 -15.08 19.31 8.88
C VAL A 88 -16.21 18.45 8.31
N TYR A 89 -17.12 19.04 7.52
CA TYR A 89 -18.18 18.30 6.83
C TYR A 89 -17.61 17.20 5.93
N LEU A 90 -16.60 17.51 5.09
CA LEU A 90 -15.98 16.52 4.22
C LEU A 90 -15.32 15.38 4.99
N LYS A 91 -14.68 15.68 6.12
CA LYS A 91 -14.09 14.66 6.99
C LYS A 91 -15.16 13.75 7.59
N ILE A 92 -16.28 14.31 8.05
CA ILE A 92 -17.42 13.53 8.55
C ILE A 92 -17.98 12.62 7.44
N CYS A 93 -18.22 13.15 6.24
CA CYS A 93 -18.68 12.34 5.10
C CYS A 93 -17.71 11.22 4.76
N GLN A 94 -16.39 11.48 4.80
CA GLN A 94 -15.37 10.47 4.55
C GLN A 94 -15.42 9.34 5.59
N GLU A 95 -15.60 9.66 6.87
CA GLU A 95 -15.69 8.70 7.96
C GLU A 95 -16.96 7.84 7.89
N LEU A 96 -18.11 8.47 7.63
CA LEU A 96 -19.38 7.76 7.41
C LEU A 96 -19.27 6.82 6.22
N PHE A 97 -18.76 7.32 5.09
CA PHE A 97 -18.56 6.53 3.87
C PHE A 97 -17.58 5.38 4.07
N PHE A 98 -16.50 5.62 4.83
CA PHE A 98 -15.53 4.58 5.18
C PHE A 98 -16.18 3.46 5.98
N ASN A 99 -16.94 3.78 7.03
CA ASN A 99 -17.64 2.78 7.84
C ASN A 99 -18.64 1.97 7.02
N TYR A 100 -19.42 2.64 6.15
CA TYR A 100 -20.36 1.99 5.24
C TYR A 100 -19.69 0.89 4.41
N LEU A 101 -18.50 1.16 3.86
CA LEU A 101 -17.77 0.20 3.04
C LEU A 101 -16.83 -0.71 3.80
N GLN A 102 -16.69 -0.54 5.11
CA GLN A 102 -15.74 -1.33 5.88
C GLN A 102 -16.13 -2.81 5.93
N SER A 103 -17.43 -3.10 5.94
CA SER A 103 -17.94 -4.47 5.74
C SER A 103 -17.49 -5.02 4.38
N VAL A 104 -17.55 -4.23 3.31
CA VAL A 104 -17.10 -4.62 1.97
C VAL A 104 -15.58 -4.90 1.95
N CYS A 105 -14.79 -4.09 2.65
CA CYS A 105 -13.35 -4.34 2.85
C CYS A 105 -13.10 -5.72 3.47
N TRP A 106 -13.85 -6.05 4.53
CA TRP A 106 -13.71 -7.33 5.22
C TRP A 106 -14.04 -8.52 4.31
N HIS A 107 -15.14 -8.45 3.57
CA HIS A 107 -15.52 -9.52 2.64
C HIS A 107 -14.51 -9.66 1.49
N ALA A 108 -13.99 -8.56 0.95
CA ALA A 108 -12.96 -8.60 -0.08
C ALA A 108 -11.66 -9.24 0.45
N ALA A 109 -11.28 -8.91 1.68
CA ALA A 109 -10.11 -9.47 2.35
C ALA A 109 -10.24 -10.98 2.57
N ILE A 110 -11.38 -11.45 3.12
CA ILE A 110 -11.67 -12.89 3.25
C ILE A 110 -11.54 -13.59 1.90
N LYS A 111 -12.16 -13.03 0.85
CA LYS A 111 -12.19 -13.68 -0.46
C LYS A 111 -10.79 -13.84 -1.07
N ILE A 112 -9.94 -12.81 -0.92
CA ILE A 112 -8.57 -12.85 -1.43
C ILE A 112 -7.69 -13.77 -0.57
N ASN A 113 -7.81 -13.71 0.75
CA ASN A 113 -7.08 -14.59 1.65
C ASN A 113 -7.40 -16.07 1.37
N GLN A 114 -8.67 -16.43 1.21
CA GLN A 114 -9.09 -17.79 0.81
C GLN A 114 -8.51 -18.22 -0.53
N MET A 115 -8.55 -17.33 -1.53
CA MET A 115 -7.98 -17.57 -2.86
C MET A 115 -6.48 -17.87 -2.78
N PHE A 116 -5.73 -17.13 -1.96
CA PHE A 116 -4.30 -17.32 -1.83
C PHE A 116 -3.90 -18.48 -0.91
N ARG A 117 -4.65 -18.76 0.16
CA ARG A 117 -4.45 -19.97 0.97
C ARG A 117 -4.61 -21.25 0.16
N SER A 118 -5.44 -21.21 -0.87
CA SER A 118 -5.65 -22.33 -1.80
C SER A 118 -4.49 -22.49 -2.81
N SER A 119 -3.53 -21.58 -2.83
CA SER A 119 -2.36 -21.64 -3.73
C SER A 119 -1.21 -22.43 -3.07
N ASN A 120 -0.54 -23.25 -3.88
CA ASN A 120 0.67 -23.98 -3.49
C ASN A 120 1.88 -23.06 -3.23
N ASN A 121 1.85 -21.82 -3.72
CA ASN A 121 2.89 -20.84 -3.44
C ASN A 121 2.68 -20.21 -2.05
N ILE A 122 3.56 -20.56 -1.10
CA ILE A 122 3.56 -20.09 0.29
C ILE A 122 3.75 -18.56 0.37
N ASP A 123 4.49 -17.95 -0.56
CA ASP A 123 4.68 -16.50 -0.58
C ASP A 123 3.36 -15.74 -0.75
N LEU A 124 2.33 -16.40 -1.32
CA LEU A 124 1.01 -15.80 -1.47
C LEU A 124 0.17 -15.86 -0.19
N HIS A 125 0.59 -16.56 0.87
CA HIS A 125 -0.17 -16.77 2.11
C HIS A 125 -0.21 -15.52 3.00
N TYR A 126 -0.64 -14.39 2.42
CA TYR A 126 -0.89 -13.14 3.13
C TYR A 126 -1.96 -13.34 4.19
N SER A 127 -1.72 -12.72 5.34
CA SER A 127 -2.66 -12.72 6.45
C SER A 127 -3.97 -12.01 6.06
N ILE A 128 -5.07 -12.34 6.73
CA ILE A 128 -6.36 -11.69 6.45
C ILE A 128 -6.32 -10.22 6.90
N GLU A 129 -5.53 -9.95 7.94
CA GLU A 129 -5.23 -8.66 8.53
C GLU A 129 -4.56 -7.73 7.51
N ASP A 130 -3.55 -8.23 6.80
CA ASP A 130 -2.87 -7.48 5.75
C ASP A 130 -3.82 -7.19 4.59
N CYS A 131 -4.60 -8.20 4.17
CA CYS A 131 -5.61 -8.02 3.12
C CYS A 131 -6.66 -6.97 3.50
N PHE A 132 -7.12 -6.98 4.76
CA PHE A 132 -8.09 -6.03 5.28
C PHE A 132 -7.50 -4.63 5.41
N THR A 133 -6.26 -4.51 5.87
CA THR A 133 -5.53 -3.24 5.99
C THR A 133 -5.34 -2.58 4.63
N ILE A 134 -4.91 -3.35 3.62
CA ILE A 134 -4.80 -2.86 2.24
C ILE A 134 -6.14 -2.34 1.73
N ALA A 135 -7.23 -3.08 1.98
CA ALA A 135 -8.57 -2.66 1.58
C ALA A 135 -9.00 -1.35 2.26
N CYS A 136 -8.83 -1.24 3.58
CA CYS A 136 -9.17 -0.05 4.36
C CYS A 136 -8.40 1.20 3.92
N ILE A 137 -7.07 1.09 3.73
CA ILE A 137 -6.23 2.19 3.23
C ILE A 137 -6.73 2.67 1.87
N SER A 138 -7.15 1.73 1.02
CA SER A 138 -7.63 2.02 -0.33
C SER A 138 -8.95 2.79 -0.33
N ILE A 139 -9.91 2.42 0.53
CA ILE A 139 -11.20 3.13 0.65
C ILE A 139 -11.04 4.54 1.22
N TYR A 140 -10.04 4.75 2.08
CA TYR A 140 -9.73 6.09 2.58
C TYR A 140 -9.31 7.07 1.46
N GLN A 141 -9.05 6.56 0.24
CA GLN A 141 -8.80 7.34 -0.98
C GLN A 141 -9.91 7.12 -2.02
N PRO A 142 -11.15 7.54 -1.74
CA PRO A 142 -12.29 7.09 -2.52
C PRO A 142 -12.31 7.67 -3.94
N THR A 143 -11.66 8.81 -4.18
CA THR A 143 -11.43 9.37 -5.53
C THR A 143 -10.66 8.44 -6.46
N LYS A 144 -9.76 7.60 -5.92
CA LYS A 144 -9.00 6.62 -6.71
C LYS A 144 -9.80 5.36 -6.98
N ILE A 145 -10.56 4.88 -5.99
CA ILE A 145 -11.35 3.65 -6.10
C ILE A 145 -12.54 3.85 -7.05
N PHE A 146 -13.24 4.97 -6.91
CA PHE A 146 -14.47 5.26 -7.64
C PHE A 146 -14.27 6.14 -8.89
N LYS A 147 -13.04 6.25 -9.40
CA LYS A 147 -12.72 7.09 -10.58
C LYS A 147 -13.57 6.75 -11.82
N GLY A 148 -13.95 5.49 -11.99
CA GLY A 148 -14.76 5.01 -13.11
C GLY A 148 -16.17 4.56 -12.70
N PHE A 149 -16.64 4.94 -11.51
CA PHE A 149 -17.98 4.59 -11.07
C PHE A 149 -19.01 5.49 -11.77
N ASP A 150 -19.99 4.86 -12.43
CA ASP A 150 -21.11 5.57 -13.04
C ASP A 150 -22.29 5.65 -12.05
N PHE A 151 -22.71 6.87 -11.74
CA PHE A 151 -23.84 7.11 -10.84
C PHE A 151 -25.20 6.77 -11.49
N GLN A 152 -25.26 6.68 -12.82
CA GLN A 152 -26.47 6.36 -13.58
C GLN A 152 -26.64 4.85 -13.81
N ASP A 153 -25.58 4.08 -13.62
CA ASP A 153 -25.64 2.63 -13.75
C ASP A 153 -26.38 2.00 -12.55
N ARG A 154 -27.00 0.84 -12.80
CA ARG A 154 -27.73 0.05 -11.78
C ARG A 154 -26.79 -0.69 -10.83
N SER A 155 -25.48 -0.62 -11.04
CA SER A 155 -24.51 -1.26 -10.16
C SER A 155 -24.52 -0.62 -8.76
N SER A 156 -24.57 -1.46 -7.72
CA SER A 156 -24.47 -0.98 -6.35
C SER A 156 -23.05 -0.52 -6.03
N LEU A 157 -22.95 0.50 -5.17
CA LEU A 157 -21.68 1.07 -4.74
C LEU A 157 -20.83 0.01 -4.04
N GLU A 158 -21.47 -0.84 -3.21
CA GLU A 158 -20.81 -1.98 -2.57
C GLU A 158 -20.30 -3.03 -3.56
N GLY A 159 -21.08 -3.35 -4.60
CA GLY A 159 -20.68 -4.33 -5.62
C GLY A 159 -19.50 -3.83 -6.45
N TYR A 160 -19.52 -2.56 -6.85
CA TYR A 160 -18.39 -1.93 -7.52
C TYR A 160 -17.15 -1.89 -6.62
N ALA A 161 -17.31 -1.48 -5.35
CA ALA A 161 -16.24 -1.43 -4.37
C ALA A 161 -15.62 -2.81 -4.15
N PHE A 162 -16.43 -3.85 -3.94
CA PHE A 162 -15.97 -5.22 -3.72
C PHE A 162 -15.06 -5.71 -4.85
N ASN A 163 -15.49 -5.55 -6.10
CA ASN A 163 -14.71 -5.98 -7.27
C ASN A 163 -13.42 -5.16 -7.42
N THR A 164 -13.49 -3.86 -7.18
CA THR A 164 -12.32 -2.97 -7.23
C THR A 164 -11.31 -3.31 -6.14
N LEU A 165 -11.76 -3.52 -4.90
CA LEU A 165 -10.92 -3.88 -3.76
C LEU A 165 -10.19 -5.21 -3.98
N LYS A 166 -10.89 -6.24 -4.48
CA LYS A 166 -10.24 -7.52 -4.82
C LYS A 166 -9.05 -7.32 -5.76
N ARG A 167 -9.22 -6.50 -6.80
CA ARG A 167 -8.14 -6.16 -7.75
C ARG A 167 -7.02 -5.38 -7.06
N VAL A 168 -7.36 -4.41 -6.23
CA VAL A 168 -6.37 -3.59 -5.50
C VAL A 168 -5.52 -4.43 -4.55
N ILE A 169 -6.15 -5.28 -3.73
CA ILE A 169 -5.46 -6.19 -2.81
C ILE A 169 -4.51 -7.10 -3.59
N LYS A 170 -4.99 -7.77 -4.65
CA LYS A 170 -4.18 -8.66 -5.49
C LYS A 170 -2.97 -7.94 -6.10
N ASN A 171 -3.18 -6.73 -6.63
CA ASN A 171 -2.11 -5.96 -7.26
C ASN A 171 -1.08 -5.47 -6.24
N GLN A 172 -1.51 -5.06 -5.06
CA GLN A 172 -0.62 -4.62 -3.99
C GLN A 172 0.25 -5.78 -3.51
N ILE A 173 -0.34 -6.95 -3.26
CA ILE A 173 0.40 -8.16 -2.86
C ILE A 173 1.39 -8.57 -3.95
N ALA A 174 0.97 -8.60 -5.21
CA ALA A 174 1.88 -8.91 -6.33
C ALA A 174 3.05 -7.93 -6.42
N LYS A 175 2.81 -6.63 -6.16
CA LYS A 175 3.85 -5.59 -6.12
C LYS A 175 4.83 -5.82 -4.96
N GLU A 176 4.33 -6.16 -3.78
CA GLU A 176 5.16 -6.45 -2.61
C GLU A 176 6.00 -7.70 -2.79
N LEU A 177 5.41 -8.78 -3.31
CA LEU A 177 6.14 -10.01 -3.62
C LEU A 177 7.21 -9.78 -4.67
N LYS A 178 6.89 -9.03 -5.74
CA LYS A 178 7.89 -8.64 -6.72
C LYS A 178 9.02 -7.82 -6.10
N SER A 179 8.68 -6.88 -5.21
CA SER A 179 9.68 -6.06 -4.50
C SER A 179 10.58 -6.91 -3.60
N LYS A 180 10.00 -7.83 -2.82
CA LYS A 180 10.74 -8.78 -1.97
C LYS A 180 11.64 -9.69 -2.81
N SER A 181 11.10 -10.30 -3.87
CA SER A 181 11.85 -11.14 -4.80
C SER A 181 13.03 -10.39 -5.43
N ILE A 182 12.85 -9.12 -5.80
CA ILE A 182 13.95 -8.28 -6.30
C ILE A 182 14.98 -8.04 -5.20
N LYS A 183 14.56 -7.61 -4.01
CA LYS A 183 15.46 -7.27 -2.90
C LYS A 183 16.25 -8.46 -2.35
N LEU A 184 15.64 -9.65 -2.37
CA LEU A 184 16.20 -10.90 -1.81
C LEU A 184 16.86 -11.79 -2.87
N SER A 185 16.89 -11.38 -4.14
CA SER A 185 17.72 -12.05 -5.15
C SER A 185 19.22 -11.85 -4.84
N ASP A 186 20.10 -12.74 -5.32
CA ASP A 186 21.54 -12.65 -5.08
C ASP A 186 22.11 -11.26 -5.40
N ASN A 187 21.74 -10.72 -6.55
CA ASN A 187 22.13 -9.37 -6.97
C ASN A 187 21.44 -8.27 -6.14
N GLY A 188 20.20 -8.49 -5.73
CA GLY A 188 19.46 -7.57 -4.86
C GLY A 188 20.07 -7.47 -3.46
N LEU A 189 20.48 -8.60 -2.88
CA LEU A 189 21.16 -8.67 -1.59
C LEU A 189 22.49 -7.92 -1.65
N LEU A 190 23.34 -8.22 -2.64
CA LEU A 190 24.62 -7.53 -2.82
C LEU A 190 24.45 -6.02 -3.06
N ARG A 191 23.40 -5.61 -3.77
CA ARG A 191 23.13 -4.19 -4.00
C ARG A 191 22.73 -3.47 -2.71
N ASN A 192 21.87 -4.09 -1.92
CA ASN A 192 21.33 -3.48 -0.69
C ASN A 192 22.30 -3.56 0.48
N LEU A 193 23.25 -4.50 0.48
CA LEU A 193 24.26 -4.66 1.51
C LEU A 193 25.13 -3.40 1.61
N ASP A 194 25.08 -2.69 2.72
CA ASP A 194 25.92 -1.51 2.91
C ASP A 194 27.35 -1.88 3.37
N LYS A 195 28.29 -0.93 3.29
CA LYS A 195 29.68 -1.18 3.67
C LYS A 195 29.82 -1.54 5.15
N LYS A 196 29.02 -0.93 6.03
CA LYS A 196 29.08 -1.18 7.48
C LYS A 196 28.54 -2.56 7.83
N GLU A 197 27.43 -2.95 7.20
CA GLU A 197 26.83 -4.28 7.30
C GLU A 197 27.83 -5.34 6.84
N LEU A 198 28.45 -5.15 5.68
CA LEU A 198 29.51 -6.05 5.19
C LEU A 198 30.67 -6.15 6.19
N GLU A 199 31.23 -5.01 6.63
CA GLU A 199 32.33 -4.99 7.60
C GLU A 199 31.96 -5.69 8.91
N ASN A 200 30.74 -5.48 9.42
CA ASN A 200 30.27 -6.09 10.65
C ASN A 200 30.13 -7.61 10.49
N ILE A 201 29.52 -8.08 9.40
CA ILE A 201 29.37 -9.51 9.11
C ILE A 201 30.75 -10.18 9.01
N LEU A 202 31.69 -9.57 8.29
CA LEU A 202 33.04 -10.13 8.14
C LEU A 202 33.83 -10.11 9.45
N LYS A 203 33.70 -9.06 10.28
CA LYS A 203 34.30 -9.01 11.62
C LYS A 203 33.77 -10.11 12.55
N VAL A 204 32.46 -10.35 12.54
CA VAL A 204 31.83 -11.44 13.32
C VAL A 204 32.35 -12.80 12.90
N ASN A 205 32.63 -12.98 11.60
CA ASN A 205 33.21 -14.22 11.05
C ASN A 205 34.75 -14.25 11.11
N GLN A 206 35.39 -13.40 11.92
CA GLN A 206 36.83 -13.40 12.19
C GLN A 206 37.73 -13.19 10.96
N TYR A 207 37.23 -12.53 9.91
CA TYR A 207 38.06 -12.10 8.79
C TYR A 207 39.05 -11.02 9.23
N SER A 208 40.26 -11.06 8.67
CA SER A 208 41.27 -10.03 8.91
C SER A 208 40.86 -8.68 8.32
N ARG A 209 41.43 -7.60 8.86
CA ARG A 209 41.19 -6.24 8.35
C ARG A 209 41.49 -6.12 6.85
N HIS A 210 42.53 -6.80 6.40
CA HIS A 210 42.92 -6.80 4.99
C HIS A 210 41.87 -7.50 4.10
N GLU A 211 41.36 -8.66 4.52
CA GLU A 211 40.29 -9.35 3.78
C GLU A 211 39.01 -8.51 3.71
N ILE A 212 38.66 -7.83 4.80
CA ILE A 212 37.51 -6.91 4.86
C ILE A 212 37.65 -5.78 3.82
N GLU A 213 38.84 -5.21 3.69
CA GLU A 213 39.13 -4.17 2.69
C GLU A 213 38.99 -4.72 1.26
N LEU A 214 39.47 -5.94 1.00
CA LEU A 214 39.31 -6.60 -0.30
C LEU A 214 37.84 -6.89 -0.64
N TYR A 215 37.07 -7.46 0.27
CA TYR A 215 35.64 -7.71 0.07
C TYR A 215 34.86 -6.40 -0.14
N SER A 216 35.24 -5.33 0.56
CA SER A 216 34.64 -4.00 0.36
C SER A 216 34.88 -3.46 -1.04
N LEU A 217 36.08 -3.68 -1.61
CA LEU A 217 36.41 -3.28 -2.98
C LEU A 217 35.66 -4.11 -4.02
N VAL A 218 35.49 -5.41 -3.78
CA VAL A 218 34.65 -6.27 -4.66
C VAL A 218 33.21 -5.76 -4.66
N LEU A 219 32.64 -5.50 -3.47
CA LEU A 219 31.28 -4.98 -3.35
C LEU A 219 31.12 -3.63 -4.06
N GLN A 220 32.10 -2.72 -3.91
CA GLN A 220 32.11 -1.44 -4.61
C GLN A 220 32.16 -1.63 -6.14
N SER A 221 33.08 -2.47 -6.63
CA SER A 221 33.23 -2.76 -8.06
C SER A 221 31.95 -3.39 -8.65
N PHE A 222 31.28 -4.25 -7.90
CA PHE A 222 29.97 -4.80 -8.25
C PHE A 222 28.91 -3.69 -8.36
N LYS A 223 28.78 -2.84 -7.34
CA LYS A 223 27.76 -1.77 -7.31
C LYS A 223 27.93 -0.77 -8.45
N GLU A 224 29.17 -0.35 -8.72
CA GLU A 224 29.48 0.55 -9.84
C GLU A 224 29.09 -0.05 -11.19
N LEU A 225 29.40 -1.32 -11.44
CA LEU A 225 29.00 -1.97 -12.69
C LEU A 225 27.48 -2.16 -12.77
N PHE A 226 26.86 -2.51 -11.65
CA PHE A 226 25.42 -2.74 -11.59
C PHE A 226 24.63 -1.47 -11.88
N GLU A 227 25.06 -0.31 -11.36
CA GLU A 227 24.44 0.99 -11.64
C GLU A 227 24.55 1.40 -13.11
N GLU A 228 25.66 1.07 -13.79
CA GLU A 228 25.82 1.32 -15.23
C GLU A 228 24.92 0.42 -16.09
N LEU A 229 24.79 -0.85 -15.73
CA LEU A 229 23.98 -1.82 -16.46
C LEU A 229 22.48 -1.62 -16.23
N TYR A 230 22.11 -1.14 -15.04
CA TYR A 230 20.73 -0.99 -14.59
C TYR A 230 20.51 0.39 -13.93
N PRO A 231 20.66 1.50 -14.69
CA PRO A 231 20.49 2.84 -14.14
C PRO A 231 19.08 3.01 -13.57
N ALA A 232 18.95 3.84 -12.54
CA ALA A 232 17.64 4.27 -12.06
C ALA A 232 16.86 4.86 -13.24
N THR A 233 15.62 4.42 -13.44
CA THR A 233 14.75 4.93 -14.50
C THR A 233 14.76 6.45 -14.49
N SER A 234 15.24 7.06 -15.58
CA SER A 234 15.07 8.49 -15.82
C SER A 234 13.58 8.82 -15.87
N SER A 235 13.26 10.10 -15.68
CA SER A 235 11.91 10.67 -15.74
C SER A 235 11.13 10.34 -17.02
N ASP A 236 11.80 9.82 -18.06
CA ASP A 236 11.24 9.49 -19.38
C ASP A 236 10.58 8.11 -19.46
N GLY A 237 10.49 7.36 -18.35
CA GLY A 237 9.61 6.20 -18.25
C GLY A 237 10.05 4.94 -19.02
N THR A 238 11.23 4.95 -19.65
CA THR A 238 11.80 3.79 -20.33
C THR A 238 12.28 2.77 -19.29
N ARG A 239 11.43 1.77 -18.99
CA ARG A 239 11.79 0.62 -18.14
C ARG A 239 13.04 -0.06 -18.69
N SER A 240 14.06 -0.25 -17.84
CA SER A 240 15.18 -1.13 -18.17
C SER A 240 14.62 -2.53 -18.46
N LYS A 241 14.98 -3.09 -19.63
CA LYS A 241 14.34 -4.30 -20.21
C LYS A 241 14.76 -5.60 -19.52
N LYS A 242 15.73 -5.60 -18.60
CA LYS A 242 16.22 -6.81 -17.93
C LYS A 242 15.88 -6.81 -16.44
N PRO A 243 15.34 -7.92 -15.89
CA PRO A 243 15.08 -8.04 -14.46
C PRO A 243 16.39 -7.91 -13.67
N GLN A 244 16.39 -7.13 -12.60
CA GLN A 244 17.50 -7.04 -11.63
C GLN A 244 17.81 -8.37 -10.91
N THR A 245 16.98 -9.39 -11.15
CA THR A 245 17.01 -10.70 -10.48
C THR A 245 17.73 -11.78 -11.29
N THR A 246 18.11 -11.54 -12.54
CA THR A 246 18.89 -12.53 -13.31
C THR A 246 20.33 -12.57 -12.81
N PRO A 247 20.92 -13.76 -12.58
CA PRO A 247 22.35 -13.89 -12.28
C PRO A 247 23.22 -13.15 -13.29
N LEU A 248 24.36 -12.64 -12.83
CA LEU A 248 25.33 -12.01 -13.73
C LEU A 248 25.93 -13.05 -14.67
N ASP A 249 26.08 -12.70 -15.94
CA ASP A 249 26.78 -13.55 -16.91
C ASP A 249 28.31 -13.47 -16.75
N ASP A 250 29.04 -14.42 -17.34
CA ASP A 250 30.51 -14.50 -17.26
C ASP A 250 31.20 -13.23 -17.76
N ARG A 251 30.58 -12.53 -18.72
CA ARG A 251 31.10 -11.28 -19.26
C ARG A 251 30.98 -10.16 -18.23
N GLN A 252 29.85 -10.07 -17.54
CA GLN A 252 29.60 -9.12 -16.46
C GLN A 252 30.53 -9.39 -15.27
N LEU A 253 30.68 -10.65 -14.85
CA LEU A 253 31.62 -11.05 -13.80
C LEU A 253 33.06 -10.67 -14.17
N SER A 254 33.46 -10.89 -15.43
CA SER A 254 34.77 -10.48 -15.93
C SER A 254 34.99 -8.95 -15.89
N GLN A 255 33.94 -8.16 -16.10
CA GLN A 255 34.01 -6.69 -15.99
C GLN A 255 34.19 -6.25 -14.54
N ILE A 256 33.50 -6.88 -13.59
CA ILE A 256 33.69 -6.63 -12.15
C ILE A 256 35.13 -6.94 -11.76
N ALA A 257 35.64 -8.11 -12.15
CA ALA A 257 37.01 -8.52 -11.86
C ALA A 257 38.05 -7.54 -12.42
N LYS A 258 37.84 -7.03 -13.65
CA LYS A 258 38.72 -6.01 -14.24
C LYS A 258 38.72 -4.72 -13.42
N ARG A 259 37.57 -4.23 -12.98
CA ARG A 259 37.45 -3.01 -12.16
C ARG A 259 38.12 -3.17 -10.80
N TYR A 260 37.84 -4.29 -10.14
CA TYR A 260 38.47 -4.65 -8.87
C TYR A 260 40.00 -4.65 -8.98
N ASN A 261 40.55 -5.33 -10.00
CA ASN A 261 42.00 -5.37 -10.24
C ASN A 261 42.59 -3.98 -10.55
N GLN A 262 41.86 -3.10 -11.23
CA GLN A 262 42.28 -1.72 -11.44
C GLN A 262 42.30 -0.91 -10.13
N GLN A 263 41.29 -1.08 -9.27
CA GLN A 263 41.22 -0.43 -7.97
C GLN A 263 42.34 -0.90 -7.03
N ILE A 264 42.62 -2.21 -6.99
CA ILE A 264 43.76 -2.77 -6.24
C ILE A 264 45.07 -2.13 -6.67
N LYS A 265 45.34 -2.05 -7.98
CA LYS A 265 46.55 -1.42 -8.52
C LYS A 265 46.66 0.06 -8.14
N ARG A 266 45.55 0.81 -8.19
CA ARG A 266 45.51 2.23 -7.81
C ARG A 266 45.78 2.46 -6.33
N LEU A 267 45.28 1.57 -5.47
CA LEU A 267 45.41 1.68 -4.02
C LEU A 267 46.69 1.05 -3.47
N GLY A 268 47.51 0.39 -4.32
CA GLY A 268 48.76 -0.25 -3.90
C GLY A 268 48.56 -1.44 -2.95
N ILE A 269 47.37 -2.06 -2.97
CA ILE A 269 47.04 -3.17 -2.09
C ILE A 269 47.72 -4.44 -2.63
N GLN A 270 48.54 -5.11 -1.82
CA GLN A 270 49.14 -6.39 -2.21
C GLN A 270 48.07 -7.48 -2.10
N SER A 271 47.64 -8.08 -3.22
CA SER A 271 46.88 -9.33 -3.17
C SER A 271 47.85 -10.46 -2.81
N LYS A 272 47.66 -11.11 -1.67
CA LYS A 272 48.37 -12.35 -1.35
C LYS A 272 48.03 -13.46 -2.34
#